data_AF-A0A0H5RBX3-F1
#
_entry.id   AF-A0A0H5RBX3-F1
#
_cell.length_a   1.000
_cell.length_b   1.000
_cell.length_c   1.000
_cell.angle_alpha   90.00
_cell.angle_beta   90.00
_cell.angle_gamma   90.00
#
_symmetry.space_group_name_H-M   'P 1'
#
loop_
_entity.id
_entity.type
_entity.pdbx_description
1 polymer ?
#
loop_
_entity_poly.entity_id
_entity_poly.type
_entity_poly.pdbx_seq_one_letter_code
_entity_poly.pdbx_strand_id
1 'polypeptide(L)'
;MAVDKLKLAPRLTYIRRLFCVSLLISLIVVVGSFIIVNNMLITYQNTSGMVLLASARTLDAVSILFATRWLVTINMGIDVPSNEDHAKQILFSSCQNLKSFSQQMRDHMSYFSNTFVSSEQISSVDLVMDDGNALNTYIEKISPLSAAARLADAAYQVSRMPLHLIGLNTSQVRFILNIDRGNLIPHLNSSVYLWTDEISANLHQYHLMAAIGSLLTLAVLLCLVSLFVIPGMRVVIRGQFKGLLIFTQVPPLEIECLRRRCFKRLKYLKFAKSDLFAMSEGDEADFVCEDDISPQNLQEDGGRQKTLATQKRTAIIGWKMFFKLVAIVVIVALFIATVFFAIGQGTIIYHMADGISVSTWSQYRRMKIREALFSLHSWTAPLNGTGARLDGAQYREAIEKLDELDFVEQGLTYGSNVMSVPGVLSMAVFSDPYPTLIFRNGCDPNSAVDIAQCRTISEGLMNNGVHVAITEYSSKVRSQIALIYDGAMDSNLTARFQAGSVQLLRNLENSFIQSALVFDIMLCRKKLDSEINDFQSRYLAITLTFAAALLLLVVFVYEPMVRDLDLQAKHMRTMLLCIPDRVLKQIPSLEEVLDLNNS
;
A
#
# COMPACT_ATOMS: atom_id res chain seq x y z
N MET A 1 22.45 63.26 12.46
CA MET A 1 21.62 62.60 13.49
C MET A 1 21.21 61.24 12.96
N ALA A 2 21.93 60.20 13.37
CA ALA A 2 21.69 58.83 12.98
C ALA A 2 20.44 58.35 13.73
N VAL A 3 19.34 58.17 12.98
CA VAL A 3 18.12 57.53 13.49
C VAL A 3 18.46 56.05 13.64
N ASP A 4 18.69 55.64 14.88
CA ASP A 4 18.94 54.25 15.23
C ASP A 4 17.86 53.34 14.62
N LYS A 5 18.36 52.24 14.05
CA LYS A 5 17.57 51.20 13.38
C LYS A 5 16.62 50.55 14.40
N LEU A 6 15.42 51.10 14.47
CA LEU A 6 14.33 50.71 15.36
C LEU A 6 14.10 49.18 15.36
N LYS A 7 14.08 48.58 16.56
CA LYS A 7 14.01 47.14 16.87
C LYS A 7 12.65 46.47 16.58
N LEU A 8 11.85 46.94 15.62
CA LEU A 8 10.65 46.20 15.17
C LEU A 8 11.00 45.01 14.26
N ALA A 9 12.14 45.12 13.55
CA ALA A 9 12.70 44.06 12.71
C ALA A 9 12.90 42.71 13.44
N PRO A 10 13.53 42.64 14.65
CA PRO A 10 13.82 41.36 15.32
C PRO A 10 12.59 40.50 15.58
N ARG A 11 11.46 41.06 16.03
CA ARG A 11 10.21 40.29 16.27
C ARG A 11 9.61 39.74 14.96
N LEU A 12 9.61 40.53 13.88
CA LEU A 12 9.13 40.08 12.58
C LEU A 12 10.03 38.98 11.99
N THR A 13 11.36 39.14 12.10
CA THR A 13 12.31 38.08 11.71
C THR A 13 12.18 36.83 12.56
N TYR A 14 11.85 36.95 13.84
CA TYR A 14 11.61 35.80 14.72
C TYR A 14 10.38 35.02 14.26
N ILE A 15 9.25 35.69 14.01
CA ILE A 15 8.02 35.06 13.50
C ILE A 15 8.28 34.40 12.13
N ARG A 16 9.06 35.06 11.26
CA ARG A 16 9.51 34.49 9.97
C ARG A 16 10.32 33.22 10.13
N ARG A 17 11.33 33.24 11.00
CA ARG A 17 12.14 32.05 11.26
C ARG A 17 11.29 30.91 11.82
N LEU A 18 10.41 31.20 12.77
CA LEU A 18 9.56 30.20 13.40
C LEU A 18 8.59 29.56 12.41
N PHE A 19 7.97 30.36 11.53
CA PHE A 19 7.11 29.86 10.46
C PHE A 19 7.87 29.01 9.41
N CYS A 20 9.06 29.46 9.01
CA CYS A 20 9.90 28.66 8.10
C CYS A 20 10.31 27.33 8.74
N VAL A 21 10.71 27.34 10.02
CA VAL A 21 11.07 26.13 10.77
C VAL A 21 9.87 25.18 10.85
N SER A 22 8.68 25.71 11.11
CA SER A 22 7.51 24.86 11.22
C SER A 22 7.10 24.20 9.91
N LEU A 23 7.19 24.93 8.79
CA LEU A 23 6.94 24.36 7.47
C LEU A 23 7.99 23.33 7.09
N LEU A 24 9.25 23.58 7.44
CA LEU A 24 10.33 22.62 7.23
C LEU A 24 10.10 21.34 8.04
N ILE A 25 9.63 21.46 9.29
CA ILE A 25 9.21 20.29 10.09
C ILE A 25 8.05 19.57 9.41
N SER A 26 7.00 20.27 8.96
CA SER A 26 5.88 19.64 8.26
C SER A 26 6.32 18.91 6.98
N LEU A 27 7.23 19.50 6.21
CA LEU A 27 7.79 18.88 5.01
C LEU A 27 8.60 17.62 5.35
N ILE A 28 9.45 17.68 6.38
CA ILE A 28 10.23 16.54 6.85
C ILE A 28 9.30 15.40 7.30
N VAL A 29 8.23 15.70 8.03
CA VAL A 29 7.30 14.66 8.49
C VAL A 29 6.56 14.02 7.32
N VAL A 30 6.12 14.80 6.33
CA VAL A 30 5.43 14.26 5.15
C VAL A 30 6.36 13.42 4.27
N VAL A 31 7.57 13.91 3.98
CA VAL A 31 8.57 13.15 3.22
C VAL A 31 9.02 11.90 3.98
N GLY A 32 9.22 12.02 5.30
CA GLY A 32 9.55 10.89 6.17
C GLY A 32 8.44 9.84 6.18
N SER A 33 7.18 10.26 6.27
CA SER A 33 6.02 9.36 6.16
C SER A 33 6.00 8.66 4.81
N PHE A 34 6.31 9.37 3.72
CA PHE A 34 6.38 8.76 2.39
C PHE A 34 7.46 7.68 2.32
N ILE A 35 8.67 7.98 2.79
CA ILE A 35 9.80 7.04 2.80
C ILE A 35 9.45 5.80 3.63
N ILE A 36 8.85 5.99 4.80
CA ILE A 36 8.43 4.88 5.67
C ILE A 36 7.42 3.99 4.93
N VAL A 37 6.33 4.57 4.42
CA VAL A 37 5.28 3.81 3.70
C VAL A 37 5.85 3.10 2.47
N ASN A 38 6.72 3.75 1.70
CA ASN A 38 7.36 3.15 0.53
C ASN A 38 8.25 1.96 0.90
N ASN A 39 9.10 2.12 1.93
CA ASN A 39 9.93 1.02 2.43
C ASN A 39 9.07 -0.13 2.96
N MET A 40 7.93 0.17 3.59
CA MET A 40 6.98 -0.87 4.04
C MET A 40 6.37 -1.62 2.86
N LEU A 41 5.95 -0.93 1.80
CA LEU A 41 5.39 -1.57 0.61
C LEU A 41 6.42 -2.45 -0.11
N ILE A 42 7.68 -2.01 -0.20
CA ILE A 42 8.77 -2.83 -0.73
C ILE A 42 8.99 -4.06 0.15
N THR A 43 9.01 -3.88 1.47
CA THR A 43 9.15 -4.99 2.43
C THR A 43 8.00 -5.98 2.26
N TYR A 44 6.76 -5.49 2.15
CA TYR A 44 5.57 -6.28 1.90
C TYR A 44 5.62 -7.04 0.56
N GLN A 45 6.07 -6.43 -0.53
CA GLN A 45 6.24 -7.10 -1.82
C GLN A 45 7.27 -8.25 -1.72
N ASN A 46 8.36 -8.01 -1.01
CA ASN A 46 9.37 -9.04 -0.78
C ASN A 46 8.86 -10.17 0.12
N THR A 47 8.15 -9.86 1.21
CA THR A 47 7.65 -10.88 2.15
C THR A 47 6.47 -11.67 1.59
N SER A 48 5.55 -11.04 0.87
CA SER A 48 4.43 -11.73 0.20
C SER A 48 4.91 -12.72 -0.86
N GLY A 49 5.93 -12.35 -1.64
CA GLY A 49 6.59 -13.26 -2.57
C GLY A 49 7.16 -14.50 -1.87
N MET A 50 7.66 -14.34 -0.64
CA MET A 50 8.23 -15.44 0.12
C MET A 50 7.19 -16.34 0.79
N VAL A 51 6.03 -15.81 1.21
CA VAL A 51 4.88 -16.65 1.64
C VAL A 51 4.42 -17.57 0.51
N LEU A 52 4.37 -17.04 -0.72
CA LEU A 52 4.06 -17.85 -1.91
C LEU A 52 5.11 -18.95 -2.15
N LEU A 53 6.38 -18.68 -1.85
CA LEU A 53 7.44 -19.70 -1.93
C LEU A 53 7.32 -20.75 -0.82
N ALA A 54 6.95 -20.34 0.40
CA ALA A 54 6.72 -21.27 1.51
C ALA A 54 5.48 -22.16 1.30
N SER A 55 4.44 -21.66 0.63
CA SER A 55 3.30 -22.48 0.21
C SER A 55 3.63 -23.35 -1.00
N ALA A 56 4.47 -22.90 -1.94
CA ALA A 56 4.98 -23.77 -3.00
C ALA A 56 5.81 -24.94 -2.43
N ARG A 57 6.56 -24.72 -1.35
CA ARG A 57 7.32 -25.74 -0.61
C ARG A 57 6.42 -26.88 -0.10
N THR A 58 5.23 -26.59 0.42
CA THR A 58 4.30 -27.62 0.89
C THR A 58 3.77 -28.44 -0.29
N LEU A 59 3.40 -27.78 -1.38
CA LEU A 59 2.97 -28.43 -2.62
C LEU A 59 4.06 -29.35 -3.19
N ASP A 60 5.32 -28.92 -3.24
CA ASP A 60 6.42 -29.75 -3.75
C ASP A 60 6.68 -30.97 -2.86
N ALA A 61 6.58 -30.82 -1.54
CA ALA A 61 6.70 -31.95 -0.61
C ALA A 61 5.59 -32.99 -0.86
N VAL A 62 4.33 -32.55 -1.03
CA VAL A 62 3.22 -33.45 -1.38
C VAL A 62 3.37 -34.03 -2.79
N SER A 63 3.92 -33.26 -3.74
CA SER A 63 4.18 -33.73 -5.10
C SER A 63 5.27 -34.82 -5.13
N ILE A 64 6.28 -34.73 -4.28
CA ILE A 64 7.29 -35.78 -4.07
C ILE A 64 6.65 -37.07 -3.52
N LEU A 65 5.77 -36.95 -2.53
CA LEU A 65 5.01 -38.09 -1.97
C LEU A 65 4.16 -38.77 -3.06
N PHE A 66 3.39 -37.97 -3.79
CA PHE A 66 2.57 -38.40 -4.91
C PHE A 66 3.39 -39.13 -5.98
N ALA A 67 4.44 -38.49 -6.51
CA ALA A 67 5.23 -39.05 -7.59
C ALA A 67 5.98 -40.33 -7.17
N THR A 68 6.47 -40.38 -5.93
CA THR A 68 7.10 -41.58 -5.37
C THR A 68 6.09 -42.72 -5.25
N ARG A 69 4.89 -42.45 -4.73
CA ARG A 69 3.83 -43.46 -4.64
C ARG A 69 3.41 -43.94 -6.03
N TRP A 70 3.31 -43.02 -6.99
CA TRP A 70 2.98 -43.34 -8.36
C TRP A 70 4.02 -44.26 -8.99
N LEU A 71 5.32 -43.98 -8.85
CA LEU A 71 6.39 -44.87 -9.33
C LEU A 71 6.32 -46.27 -8.70
N VAL A 72 6.00 -46.35 -7.41
CA VAL A 72 5.77 -47.65 -6.74
C VAL A 72 4.59 -48.40 -7.38
N THR A 73 3.48 -47.72 -7.67
CA THR A 73 2.33 -48.37 -8.34
C THR A 73 2.64 -48.82 -9.77
N ILE A 74 3.47 -48.08 -10.51
CA ILE A 74 3.96 -48.50 -11.84
C ILE A 74 4.84 -49.75 -11.70
N ASN A 75 5.79 -49.75 -10.76
CA ASN A 75 6.67 -50.92 -10.52
C ASN A 75 5.89 -52.17 -10.07
N MET A 76 4.79 -52.00 -9.35
CA MET A 76 3.89 -53.10 -8.97
C MET A 76 3.01 -53.62 -10.12
N GLY A 77 3.08 -53.00 -11.31
CA GLY A 77 2.25 -53.36 -12.47
C GLY A 77 0.79 -52.96 -12.35
N ILE A 78 0.44 -52.08 -11.40
CA ILE A 78 -0.93 -51.57 -11.20
C ILE A 78 -1.24 -50.48 -12.23
N ASP A 79 -0.22 -49.73 -12.64
CA ASP A 79 -0.33 -48.64 -13.60
C ASP A 79 0.59 -48.84 -14.82
N VAL A 80 0.36 -48.08 -15.88
CA VAL A 80 1.00 -48.26 -17.18
C VAL A 80 2.47 -47.79 -17.14
N PRO A 81 3.43 -48.59 -17.64
CA PRO A 81 4.85 -48.21 -17.71
C PRO A 81 5.15 -46.93 -18.50
N SER A 82 4.32 -46.57 -19.48
CA SER A 82 4.47 -45.34 -20.27
C SER A 82 4.45 -44.05 -19.44
N ASN A 83 3.95 -44.13 -18.21
CA ASN A 83 3.87 -43.01 -17.28
C ASN A 83 5.14 -42.82 -16.44
N GLU A 84 6.11 -43.73 -16.51
CA GLU A 84 7.35 -43.68 -15.70
C GLU A 84 8.09 -42.36 -15.87
N ASP A 85 8.33 -41.94 -17.11
CA ASP A 85 9.08 -40.72 -17.42
C ASP A 85 8.41 -39.48 -16.86
N HIS A 86 7.08 -39.41 -16.94
CA HIS A 86 6.32 -38.28 -16.42
C HIS A 86 6.35 -38.24 -14.88
N ALA A 87 6.18 -39.38 -14.22
CA ALA A 87 6.28 -39.47 -12.76
C ALA A 87 7.68 -39.10 -12.25
N LYS A 88 8.74 -39.57 -12.94
CA LYS A 88 10.13 -39.18 -12.65
C LYS A 88 10.37 -37.69 -12.89
N GLN A 89 9.79 -37.12 -13.95
CA GLN A 89 9.91 -35.69 -14.23
C GLN A 89 9.29 -34.85 -13.12
N ILE A 90 8.09 -35.18 -12.64
CA ILE A 90 7.43 -34.49 -11.52
C ILE A 90 8.30 -34.60 -10.26
N LEU A 91 8.76 -35.81 -9.94
CA LEU A 91 9.61 -36.06 -8.77
C LEU A 91 10.90 -35.22 -8.82
N PHE A 92 11.55 -35.18 -9.98
CA PHE A 92 12.76 -34.41 -10.21
C PHE A 92 12.51 -32.90 -10.16
N SER A 93 11.46 -32.39 -10.80
CA SER A 93 11.14 -30.95 -10.75
C SER A 93 10.83 -30.50 -9.33
N SER A 94 10.02 -31.25 -8.59
CA SER A 94 9.67 -30.89 -7.21
C SER A 94 10.87 -30.99 -6.27
N CYS A 95 11.80 -31.94 -6.47
CA CYS A 95 13.02 -31.96 -5.65
C CYS A 95 13.94 -30.75 -5.92
N GLN A 96 14.07 -30.32 -7.18
CA GLN A 96 14.86 -29.13 -7.53
C GLN A 96 14.22 -27.86 -6.98
N ASN A 97 12.90 -27.72 -7.11
CA ASN A 97 12.15 -26.60 -6.55
C ASN A 97 12.29 -26.54 -5.03
N LEU A 98 12.06 -27.67 -4.34
CA LEU A 98 12.17 -27.77 -2.88
C LEU A 98 13.58 -27.40 -2.38
N LYS A 99 14.62 -27.84 -3.08
CA LYS A 99 16.02 -27.50 -2.79
C LYS A 99 16.31 -26.02 -3.01
N SER A 100 15.89 -25.47 -4.15
CA SER A 100 16.02 -24.05 -4.48
C SER A 100 15.32 -23.17 -3.44
N PHE A 101 14.09 -23.51 -3.05
CA PHE A 101 13.34 -22.76 -2.04
C PHE A 101 13.99 -22.82 -0.67
N SER A 102 14.46 -23.99 -0.25
CA SER A 102 15.18 -24.14 1.01
C SER A 102 16.46 -23.32 1.03
N GLN A 103 17.13 -23.14 -0.12
CA GLN A 103 18.28 -22.25 -0.24
C GLN A 103 17.87 -20.77 -0.19
N GLN A 104 16.86 -20.36 -0.96
CA GLN A 104 16.36 -18.99 -0.95
C GLN A 104 15.90 -18.54 0.44
N MET A 105 15.20 -19.40 1.19
CA MET A 105 14.81 -19.11 2.58
C MET A 105 16.02 -18.91 3.49
N ARG A 106 17.09 -19.71 3.35
CA ARG A 106 18.32 -19.53 4.13
C ARG A 106 19.01 -18.22 3.79
N ASP A 107 19.10 -17.89 2.51
CA ASP A 107 19.79 -16.69 2.04
C ASP A 107 19.07 -15.40 2.47
N HIS A 108 17.75 -15.48 2.71
CA HIS A 108 16.90 -14.34 3.07
C HIS A 108 16.42 -14.39 4.53
N MET A 109 17.06 -15.19 5.38
CA MET A 109 16.58 -15.40 6.75
C MET A 109 16.57 -14.11 7.60
N SER A 110 17.39 -13.12 7.23
CA SER A 110 17.43 -11.79 7.86
C SER A 110 16.19 -10.92 7.62
N TYR A 111 15.39 -11.24 6.60
CA TYR A 111 14.14 -10.53 6.31
C TYR A 111 12.95 -11.08 7.11
N PHE A 112 13.14 -12.20 7.81
CA PHE A 112 12.08 -12.83 8.59
C PHE A 112 12.13 -12.40 10.05
N SER A 113 10.99 -12.52 10.71
CA SER A 113 10.88 -12.27 12.14
C SER A 113 11.59 -13.34 12.95
N ASN A 114 11.99 -12.98 14.17
CA ASN A 114 12.57 -13.94 15.11
C ASN A 114 11.60 -15.09 15.44
N THR A 115 10.29 -14.80 15.47
CA THR A 115 9.24 -15.80 15.68
C THR A 115 9.25 -16.84 14.56
N PHE A 116 9.26 -16.39 13.31
CA PHE A 116 9.32 -17.29 12.16
C PHE A 116 10.63 -18.09 12.13
N VAL A 117 11.76 -17.40 12.28
CA VAL A 117 13.08 -18.03 12.29
C VAL A 117 13.17 -19.10 13.38
N SER A 118 12.67 -18.83 14.57
CA SER A 118 12.63 -19.83 15.64
C SER A 118 11.73 -21.01 15.28
N SER A 119 10.55 -20.79 14.69
CA SER A 119 9.65 -21.88 14.28
C SER A 119 10.27 -22.81 13.22
N GLU A 120 11.09 -22.26 12.31
CA GLU A 120 11.77 -23.03 11.26
C GLU A 120 13.07 -23.69 11.73
N GLN A 121 13.67 -23.22 12.83
CA GLN A 121 14.91 -23.76 13.39
C GLN A 121 14.70 -24.76 14.52
N ILE A 122 13.59 -24.66 15.25
CA ILE A 122 13.27 -25.59 16.34
C ILE A 122 13.03 -26.99 15.76
N SER A 123 13.64 -28.00 16.38
CA SER A 123 13.42 -29.41 16.04
C SER A 123 12.02 -29.88 16.45
N SER A 124 11.03 -29.54 15.63
CA SER A 124 9.61 -29.86 15.81
C SER A 124 9.12 -31.00 14.93
N VAL A 125 9.86 -31.34 13.86
CA VAL A 125 9.45 -32.39 12.92
C VAL A 125 9.96 -33.74 13.36
N ASP A 126 9.05 -34.68 13.53
CA ASP A 126 9.30 -36.09 13.80
C ASP A 126 9.49 -36.81 12.46
N LEU A 127 10.75 -37.14 12.12
CA LEU A 127 11.05 -38.00 10.99
C LEU A 127 11.10 -39.46 11.41
N VAL A 128 10.28 -40.29 10.78
CA VAL A 128 10.33 -41.75 10.96
C VAL A 128 11.42 -42.33 10.07
N MET A 129 12.56 -42.66 10.67
CA MET A 129 13.72 -43.24 10.01
C MET A 129 13.71 -44.76 10.18
N ASP A 130 14.21 -45.47 9.17
CA ASP A 130 14.37 -46.92 9.18
C ASP A 130 15.85 -47.26 9.34
N ASP A 131 16.19 -48.08 10.33
CA ASP A 131 17.58 -48.49 10.64
C ASP A 131 18.09 -49.62 9.72
N GLY A 132 17.42 -49.87 8.59
CA GLY A 132 17.74 -50.93 7.64
C GLY A 132 17.14 -52.29 8.02
N ASN A 133 16.79 -52.50 9.29
CA ASN A 133 15.96 -53.60 9.75
C ASN A 133 14.51 -53.14 9.80
N ALA A 134 13.66 -53.68 8.93
CA ALA A 134 12.25 -53.28 8.73
C ALA A 134 11.34 -53.31 10.00
N LEU A 135 11.85 -53.79 11.13
CA LEU A 135 11.17 -53.86 12.43
C LEU A 135 11.54 -52.71 13.38
N ASN A 136 12.64 -51.98 13.13
CA ASN A 136 13.11 -50.90 13.99
C ASN A 136 13.01 -49.56 13.26
N THR A 137 11.93 -48.83 13.53
CA THR A 137 11.81 -47.41 13.18
C THR A 137 12.16 -46.55 14.38
N TYR A 138 12.99 -45.53 14.19
CA TYR A 138 13.25 -44.51 15.22
C TYR A 138 12.75 -43.14 14.75
N ILE A 139 12.38 -42.29 15.71
CA ILE A 139 11.91 -40.94 15.43
C ILE A 139 13.08 -39.98 15.66
N GLU A 140 13.50 -39.28 14.61
CA GLU A 140 14.49 -38.21 14.69
C GLU A 140 13.80 -36.85 14.67
N LYS A 141 14.03 -36.03 15.71
CA LYS A 141 13.52 -34.66 15.78
C LYS A 141 14.44 -33.70 15.05
N ILE A 142 13.94 -33.09 13.99
CA ILE A 142 14.71 -32.10 13.22
C ILE A 142 13.87 -30.88 12.85
N SER A 143 14.56 -29.80 12.48
CA SER A 143 13.94 -28.57 12.00
C SER A 143 13.17 -28.80 10.68
N PRO A 144 12.01 -28.15 10.43
CA PRO A 144 11.27 -28.25 9.17
C PRO A 144 12.11 -28.00 7.92
N LEU A 145 13.00 -27.01 7.98
CA LEU A 145 13.90 -26.67 6.87
C LEU A 145 14.89 -27.79 6.54
N SER A 146 15.50 -28.40 7.56
CA SER A 146 16.39 -29.57 7.37
C SER A 146 15.61 -30.81 6.91
N ALA A 147 14.36 -30.98 7.34
CA ALA A 147 13.50 -32.08 6.91
C ALA A 147 13.16 -31.97 5.42
N ALA A 148 12.79 -30.77 4.96
CA ALA A 148 12.55 -30.48 3.56
C ALA A 148 13.80 -30.73 2.69
N ALA A 149 14.99 -30.36 3.18
CA ALA A 149 16.24 -30.62 2.47
C ALA A 149 16.53 -32.14 2.34
N ARG A 150 16.36 -32.91 3.43
CA ARG A 150 16.52 -34.38 3.39
C ARG A 150 15.51 -35.04 2.47
N LEU A 151 14.26 -34.57 2.47
CA LEU A 151 13.23 -35.02 1.53
C LEU A 151 13.64 -34.78 0.08
N ALA A 152 14.13 -33.57 -0.23
CA ALA A 152 14.60 -33.24 -1.57
C ALA A 152 15.76 -34.15 -2.02
N ASP A 153 16.72 -34.41 -1.13
CA ASP A 153 17.87 -35.28 -1.43
C ASP A 153 17.44 -36.75 -1.64
N ALA A 154 16.53 -37.27 -0.83
CA ALA A 154 15.97 -38.62 -1.01
C ALA A 154 15.19 -38.73 -2.33
N ALA A 155 14.34 -37.74 -2.63
CA ALA A 155 13.57 -37.67 -3.87
C ALA A 155 14.48 -37.64 -5.11
N TYR A 156 15.57 -36.87 -5.04
CA TYR A 156 16.56 -36.82 -6.11
C TYR A 156 17.21 -38.19 -6.35
N GLN A 157 17.56 -38.92 -5.28
CA GLN A 157 18.09 -40.27 -5.41
C GLN A 157 17.08 -41.21 -6.07
N VAL A 158 15.82 -41.21 -5.60
CA VAL A 158 14.74 -42.05 -6.18
C VAL A 158 14.46 -41.71 -7.64
N SER A 159 14.50 -40.43 -8.03
CA SER A 159 14.26 -40.01 -9.42
C SER A 159 15.27 -40.61 -10.41
N ARG A 160 16.47 -40.93 -9.95
CA ARG A 160 17.56 -41.53 -10.75
C ARG A 160 17.62 -43.05 -10.66
N MET A 161 16.85 -43.67 -9.77
CA MET A 161 16.81 -45.12 -9.65
C MET A 161 16.10 -45.75 -10.86
N PRO A 162 16.55 -46.90 -11.36
CA PRO A 162 15.79 -47.67 -12.33
C PRO A 162 14.51 -48.20 -11.68
N LEU A 163 13.41 -48.24 -12.45
CA LEU A 163 12.05 -48.53 -11.92
C LEU A 163 11.98 -49.81 -11.09
N HIS A 164 12.64 -50.88 -11.51
CA HIS A 164 12.64 -52.17 -10.81
C HIS A 164 13.22 -52.11 -9.39
N LEU A 165 14.02 -51.09 -9.06
CA LEU A 165 14.55 -50.85 -7.71
C LEU A 165 13.67 -49.90 -6.88
N ILE A 166 12.61 -49.31 -7.46
CA ILE A 166 11.68 -48.41 -6.76
C ILE A 166 10.54 -49.25 -6.17
N GLY A 167 10.80 -49.85 -5.02
CA GLY A 167 9.81 -50.65 -4.29
C GLY A 167 9.62 -50.18 -2.85
N LEU A 168 8.59 -50.71 -2.18
CA LEU A 168 8.35 -50.47 -0.75
C LEU A 168 9.48 -51.01 0.14
N ASN A 169 10.39 -51.85 -0.37
CA ASN A 169 11.55 -52.33 0.39
C ASN A 169 12.72 -51.35 0.37
N THR A 170 12.73 -50.40 -0.57
CA THR A 170 13.81 -49.44 -0.75
C THR A 170 13.78 -48.40 0.37
N SER A 171 14.88 -48.24 1.11
CA SER A 171 14.95 -47.36 2.28
C SER A 171 14.54 -45.92 1.96
N GLN A 172 14.99 -45.38 0.82
CA GLN A 172 14.64 -44.01 0.40
C GLN A 172 13.15 -43.86 0.06
N VAL A 173 12.56 -44.86 -0.59
CA VAL A 173 11.11 -44.86 -0.91
C VAL A 173 10.29 -44.93 0.37
N ARG A 174 10.68 -45.78 1.33
CA ARG A 174 10.03 -45.85 2.64
C ARG A 174 10.17 -44.57 3.42
N PHE A 175 11.35 -43.97 3.45
CA PHE A 175 11.60 -42.68 4.08
C PHE A 175 10.65 -41.62 3.52
N ILE A 176 10.60 -41.46 2.19
CA ILE A 176 9.70 -40.50 1.55
C ILE A 176 8.24 -40.78 1.94
N LEU A 177 7.75 -42.02 1.77
CA LEU A 177 6.35 -42.34 2.05
C LEU A 177 5.98 -42.25 3.54
N ASN A 178 6.94 -42.42 4.46
CA ASN A 178 6.71 -42.29 5.90
C ASN A 178 6.67 -40.84 6.37
N ILE A 179 7.04 -39.86 5.54
CA ILE A 179 6.95 -38.43 5.89
C ILE A 179 5.51 -38.01 6.14
N ASP A 180 4.54 -38.62 5.46
CA ASP A 180 3.11 -38.38 5.67
C ASP A 180 2.63 -38.88 7.05
N ARG A 181 3.30 -39.89 7.62
CA ARG A 181 3.07 -40.33 9.01
C ARG A 181 3.73 -39.43 10.03
N GLY A 182 4.75 -38.68 9.61
CA GLY A 182 5.34 -37.61 10.39
C GLY A 182 4.45 -36.37 10.38
N ASN A 183 4.90 -35.35 11.09
CA ASN A 183 4.21 -34.05 11.17
C ASN A 183 4.80 -33.01 10.21
N LEU A 184 5.59 -33.41 9.19
CA LEU A 184 6.25 -32.46 8.28
C LEU A 184 5.23 -31.62 7.50
N ILE A 185 4.31 -32.24 6.74
CA ILE A 185 3.34 -31.50 5.92
C ILE A 185 2.46 -30.56 6.79
N PRO A 186 1.90 -31.02 7.93
CA PRO A 186 1.22 -30.11 8.87
C PRO A 186 2.09 -28.96 9.38
N HIS A 187 3.37 -29.20 9.71
CA HIS A 187 4.28 -28.14 10.14
C HIS A 187 4.60 -27.15 9.02
N LEU A 188 4.83 -27.62 7.80
CA LEU A 188 5.05 -26.75 6.66
C LEU A 188 3.80 -25.90 6.40
N ASN A 189 2.60 -26.45 6.50
CA ASN A 189 1.35 -25.67 6.38
C ASN A 189 1.18 -24.67 7.52
N SER A 190 1.41 -25.08 8.77
CA SER A 190 1.37 -24.20 9.94
C SER A 190 2.35 -23.04 9.82
N SER A 191 3.55 -23.27 9.29
CA SER A 191 4.55 -22.21 9.06
C SER A 191 4.05 -21.14 8.08
N VAL A 192 3.29 -21.53 7.05
CA VAL A 192 2.71 -20.63 6.06
C VAL A 192 1.61 -19.77 6.70
N TYR A 193 0.76 -20.36 7.54
CA TYR A 193 -0.28 -19.62 8.25
C TYR A 193 0.29 -18.64 9.27
N LEU A 194 1.25 -19.08 10.09
CA LEU A 194 1.96 -18.20 11.03
C LEU A 194 2.55 -16.99 10.33
N TRP A 195 3.11 -17.19 9.14
CA TRP A 195 3.68 -16.10 8.36
C TRP A 195 2.62 -15.19 7.75
N THR A 196 1.53 -15.75 7.22
CA THR A 196 0.41 -14.97 6.69
C THR A 196 -0.20 -14.09 7.78
N ASP A 197 -0.41 -14.65 8.97
CA ASP A 197 -0.90 -13.94 10.15
C ASP A 197 0.06 -12.83 10.58
N GLU A 198 1.37 -13.09 10.56
CA GLU A 198 2.37 -12.07 10.88
C GLU A 198 2.38 -10.91 9.86
N ILE A 199 2.30 -11.19 8.56
CA ILE A 199 2.25 -10.12 7.54
C ILE A 199 0.98 -9.30 7.70
N SER A 200 -0.17 -9.93 7.93
CA SER A 200 -1.44 -9.22 8.14
C SER A 200 -1.41 -8.38 9.43
N ALA A 201 -0.83 -8.88 10.52
CA ALA A 201 -0.64 -8.13 11.74
C ALA A 201 0.29 -6.92 11.55
N ASN A 202 1.40 -7.10 10.83
CA ASN A 202 2.34 -6.02 10.51
C ASN A 202 1.68 -4.95 9.64
N LEU A 203 0.89 -5.33 8.63
CA LEU A 203 0.09 -4.39 7.84
C LEU A 203 -0.85 -3.55 8.71
N HIS A 204 -1.51 -4.16 9.70
CA HIS A 204 -2.40 -3.43 10.60
C HIS A 204 -1.64 -2.45 11.51
N GLN A 205 -0.49 -2.86 12.04
CA GLN A 205 0.39 -1.96 12.80
C GLN A 205 0.88 -0.78 11.95
N TYR A 206 1.21 -1.02 10.68
CA TYR A 206 1.63 0.06 9.77
C TYR A 206 0.51 1.03 9.45
N HIS A 207 -0.73 0.56 9.25
CA HIS A 207 -1.89 1.44 9.09
C HIS A 207 -2.05 2.35 10.32
N LEU A 208 -1.94 1.79 11.52
CA LEU A 208 -2.04 2.55 12.76
C LEU A 208 -0.93 3.60 12.89
N MET A 209 0.32 3.24 12.54
CA MET A 209 1.45 4.18 12.54
C MET A 209 1.30 5.30 11.50
N ALA A 210 0.83 4.98 10.28
CA ALA A 210 0.56 5.98 9.25
C ALA A 210 -0.58 6.92 9.67
N ALA A 211 -1.65 6.38 10.27
CA ALA A 211 -2.75 7.16 10.80
C ALA A 211 -2.27 8.12 11.92
N ILE A 212 -1.48 7.63 12.88
CA ILE A 212 -0.88 8.48 13.93
C ILE A 212 0.01 9.56 13.31
N GLY A 213 0.84 9.22 12.31
CA GLY A 213 1.67 10.18 11.60
C GLY A 213 0.85 11.30 10.96
N SER A 214 -0.27 10.96 10.31
CA SER A 214 -1.19 11.93 9.70
C SER A 214 -1.94 12.78 10.74
N LEU A 215 -2.32 12.22 11.89
CA LEU A 215 -2.93 12.96 12.98
C LEU A 215 -1.94 13.90 13.67
N LEU A 216 -0.69 13.48 13.81
CA LEU A 216 0.37 14.31 14.37
C LEU A 216 0.67 15.51 13.46
N THR A 217 0.72 15.31 12.14
CA THR A 217 0.87 16.43 11.20
C THR A 217 -0.32 17.39 11.27
N LEU A 218 -1.55 16.89 11.40
CA LEU A 218 -2.74 17.71 11.65
C LEU A 218 -2.59 18.53 12.93
N ALA A 219 -2.22 17.89 14.03
CA ALA A 219 -2.06 18.57 15.32
C ALA A 219 -1.00 19.67 15.25
N VAL A 220 0.14 19.40 14.60
CA VAL A 220 1.19 20.40 14.38
C VAL A 220 0.66 21.56 13.54
N LEU A 221 -0.07 21.28 12.45
CA LEU A 221 -0.57 22.33 11.55
C LEU A 221 -1.65 23.20 12.21
N LEU A 222 -2.57 22.60 12.97
CA LEU A 222 -3.55 23.32 13.79
C LEU A 222 -2.87 24.17 14.87
N CYS A 223 -1.83 23.63 15.51
CA CYS A 223 -1.00 24.35 16.46
C CYS A 223 -0.34 25.56 15.79
N LEU A 224 0.14 25.42 14.54
CA LEU A 224 0.75 26.53 13.81
C LEU A 224 -0.23 27.63 13.44
N VAL A 225 -1.40 27.24 12.94
CA VAL A 225 -2.46 28.20 12.60
C VAL A 225 -2.94 28.93 13.86
N SER A 226 -3.16 28.20 14.95
CA SER A 226 -3.69 28.76 16.20
C SER A 226 -2.68 29.62 16.98
N LEU A 227 -1.40 29.23 17.05
CA LEU A 227 -0.37 29.95 17.79
C LEU A 227 0.28 31.09 17.00
N PHE A 228 0.36 30.99 15.67
CA PHE A 228 1.09 31.98 14.87
C PHE A 228 0.19 32.79 13.94
N VAL A 229 -0.65 32.12 13.13
CA VAL A 229 -1.44 32.80 12.11
C VAL A 229 -2.53 33.66 12.75
N ILE A 230 -3.32 33.08 13.67
CA ILE A 230 -4.42 33.81 14.33
C ILE A 230 -3.89 35.00 15.17
N PRO A 231 -2.86 34.84 16.03
CA PRO A 231 -2.37 35.94 16.85
C PRO A 231 -1.67 36.99 15.99
N GLY A 232 -0.93 36.55 14.96
CA GLY A 232 -0.37 37.43 13.93
C GLY A 232 -1.46 38.32 13.35
N MET A 233 -2.50 37.72 12.75
CA MET A 233 -3.67 38.42 12.20
C MET A 233 -4.33 39.35 13.23
N ARG A 234 -4.53 38.92 14.48
CA ARG A 234 -5.10 39.77 15.54
C ARG A 234 -4.22 40.98 15.84
N VAL A 235 -2.90 40.82 15.89
CA VAL A 235 -1.95 41.93 16.09
C VAL A 235 -2.00 42.90 14.93
N VAL A 236 -2.09 42.42 13.68
CA VAL A 236 -2.27 43.27 12.50
C VAL A 236 -3.55 44.09 12.62
N ILE A 237 -4.69 43.43 12.87
CA ILE A 237 -6.00 44.07 12.94
C ILE A 237 -6.03 45.09 14.08
N ARG A 238 -5.54 44.72 15.27
CA ARG A 238 -5.45 45.64 16.42
C ARG A 238 -4.49 46.80 16.15
N GLY A 239 -3.36 46.55 15.48
CA GLY A 239 -2.39 47.57 15.12
C GLY A 239 -2.98 48.60 14.15
N GLN A 240 -3.70 48.13 13.12
CA GLN A 240 -4.45 49.00 12.22
C GLN A 240 -5.52 49.81 12.96
N PHE A 241 -6.30 49.16 13.82
CA PHE A 241 -7.32 49.85 14.62
C PHE A 241 -6.72 50.92 15.55
N LYS A 242 -5.66 50.59 16.30
CA LYS A 242 -4.98 51.55 17.18
C LYS A 242 -4.39 52.72 16.40
N GLY A 243 -3.76 52.45 15.26
CA GLY A 243 -3.24 53.50 14.39
C GLY A 243 -4.34 54.43 13.88
N LEU A 244 -5.44 53.87 13.38
CA LEU A 244 -6.63 54.63 12.99
C LEU A 244 -7.20 55.45 14.14
N LEU A 245 -7.25 54.87 15.34
CA LEU A 245 -7.81 55.52 16.52
C LEU A 245 -6.98 56.74 16.95
N ILE A 246 -5.65 56.67 16.82
CA ILE A 246 -4.76 57.82 17.03
C ILE A 246 -5.10 58.95 16.05
N PHE A 247 -5.31 58.64 14.76
CA PHE A 247 -5.66 59.66 13.78
C PHE A 247 -7.06 60.26 14.01
N THR A 248 -7.99 59.51 14.60
CA THR A 248 -9.31 60.06 14.98
C THR A 248 -9.26 60.99 16.18
N GLN A 249 -8.19 60.94 17.00
CA GLN A 249 -8.02 61.82 18.17
C GLN A 249 -7.36 63.16 17.82
N VAL A 250 -6.81 63.32 16.60
CA VAL A 250 -6.21 64.59 16.18
C VAL A 250 -7.34 65.60 15.90
N PRO A 251 -7.34 66.79 16.54
CA PRO A 251 -8.40 67.77 16.34
C PRO A 251 -8.46 68.24 14.87
N PRO A 252 -9.67 68.45 14.31
CA PRO A 252 -9.87 68.69 12.89
C PRO A 252 -9.17 69.97 12.37
N LEU A 253 -9.01 70.99 13.22
CA LEU A 253 -8.32 72.24 12.90
C LEU A 253 -6.83 72.05 12.57
N GLU A 254 -6.14 71.18 13.32
CA GLU A 254 -4.72 70.85 13.08
C GLU A 254 -4.57 70.07 11.77
N ILE A 255 -5.52 69.18 11.47
CA ILE A 255 -5.55 68.42 10.21
C ILE A 255 -5.71 69.36 9.01
N GLU A 256 -6.60 70.35 9.08
CA GLU A 256 -6.74 71.35 8.01
C GLU A 256 -5.47 72.19 7.82
N CYS A 257 -4.80 72.57 8.90
CA CYS A 257 -3.57 73.35 8.85
C CYS A 257 -2.42 72.56 8.22
N LEU A 258 -2.27 71.28 8.60
CA LEU A 258 -1.37 70.32 7.97
C LEU A 258 -1.68 70.11 6.49
N ARG A 259 -2.97 69.93 6.16
CA ARG A 259 -3.42 69.77 4.77
C ARG A 259 -3.04 70.99 3.94
N ARG A 260 -3.30 72.21 4.42
CA ARG A 260 -2.91 73.45 3.72
C ARG A 260 -1.41 73.53 3.51
N ARG A 261 -0.59 73.22 4.53
CA ARG A 261 0.89 73.21 4.40
C ARG A 261 1.39 72.16 3.41
N CYS A 262 0.87 70.93 3.49
CA CYS A 262 1.23 69.86 2.56
C CYS A 262 0.81 70.20 1.13
N PHE A 263 -0.40 70.73 0.93
CA PHE A 263 -0.86 71.15 -0.39
C PHE A 263 0.01 72.26 -0.97
N LYS A 264 0.42 73.23 -0.14
CA LYS A 264 1.34 74.29 -0.54
C LYS A 264 2.70 73.73 -0.94
N ARG A 265 3.30 72.83 -0.14
CA ARG A 265 4.57 72.15 -0.47
C ARG A 265 4.48 71.29 -1.72
N LEU A 266 3.37 70.58 -1.91
CA LEU A 266 3.17 69.73 -3.07
C LEU A 266 2.95 70.56 -4.35
N LYS A 267 2.32 71.73 -4.22
CA LYS A 267 2.23 72.73 -5.31
C LYS A 267 3.64 73.23 -5.67
N TYR A 268 4.48 73.58 -4.69
CA TYR A 268 5.87 73.97 -4.93
C TYR A 268 6.71 72.85 -5.56
N LEU A 269 6.56 71.60 -5.11
CA LEU A 269 7.26 70.45 -5.70
C LEU A 269 6.79 70.14 -7.11
N LYS A 270 5.49 70.29 -7.42
CA LYS A 270 4.98 70.16 -8.79
C LYS A 270 5.52 71.27 -9.67
N PHE A 271 5.57 72.50 -9.18
CA PHE A 271 6.16 73.64 -9.89
C PHE A 271 7.66 73.40 -10.15
N ALA A 272 8.42 73.02 -9.13
CA ALA A 272 9.83 72.69 -9.28
C ALA A 272 10.07 71.50 -10.21
N LYS A 273 9.15 70.51 -10.24
CA LYS A 273 9.21 69.38 -11.17
C LYS A 273 8.88 69.82 -12.59
N SER A 274 7.82 70.61 -12.80
CA SER A 274 7.50 71.14 -14.14
C SER A 274 8.62 72.02 -14.66
N ASP A 275 9.27 72.83 -13.81
CA ASP A 275 10.42 73.63 -14.19
C ASP A 275 11.64 72.76 -14.55
N LEU A 276 11.83 71.62 -13.86
CA LEU A 276 12.89 70.66 -14.18
C LEU A 276 12.67 69.91 -15.50
N PHE A 277 11.41 69.64 -15.87
CA PHE A 277 11.07 68.99 -17.15
C PHE A 277 10.95 69.99 -18.30
N ALA A 278 10.57 71.24 -18.04
CA ALA A 278 10.58 72.34 -19.01
C ALA A 278 12.01 72.74 -19.42
N MET A 279 13.03 72.38 -18.63
CA MET A 279 14.44 72.55 -19.01
C MET A 279 15.02 71.36 -19.80
N SER A 280 14.25 70.30 -20.09
CA SER A 280 14.75 69.08 -20.75
C SER A 280 14.21 68.81 -22.16
N GLU A 281 13.15 69.49 -22.61
CA GLU A 281 12.75 69.50 -24.01
C GLU A 281 12.84 70.94 -24.51
N GLY A 282 13.94 71.23 -25.20
CA GLY A 282 13.97 72.37 -26.10
C GLY A 282 13.06 72.04 -27.28
N ASP A 283 11.83 72.50 -27.22
CA ASP A 283 11.16 73.08 -28.37
C ASP A 283 9.97 73.93 -27.90
N GLU A 284 9.99 75.17 -28.37
CA GLU A 284 9.05 76.24 -28.10
C GLU A 284 7.63 75.86 -28.56
N ALA A 285 6.66 75.93 -27.65
CA ALA A 285 5.29 76.29 -28.03
C ALA A 285 4.57 76.90 -26.83
N ASP A 286 4.02 78.09 -27.07
CA ASP A 286 3.25 78.96 -26.18
C ASP A 286 2.34 78.20 -25.20
N PHE A 287 2.57 78.43 -23.90
CA PHE A 287 1.55 78.18 -22.88
C PHE A 287 1.16 79.52 -22.25
N VAL A 288 0.03 80.04 -22.71
CA VAL A 288 -0.72 81.14 -22.12
C VAL A 288 -1.09 80.76 -20.69
N CYS A 289 -0.52 81.47 -19.72
CA CYS A 289 -1.00 81.47 -18.34
C CYS A 289 -2.28 82.31 -18.28
N GLU A 290 -3.43 81.67 -18.47
CA GLU A 290 -4.73 82.28 -18.21
C GLU A 290 -5.11 82.13 -16.74
N ASP A 291 -5.51 83.26 -16.17
CA ASP A 291 -5.81 83.52 -14.76
C ASP A 291 -7.06 82.77 -14.23
N ASP A 292 -7.16 82.76 -12.90
CA ASP A 292 -8.38 82.58 -12.11
C ASP A 292 -9.10 81.22 -12.13
N ILE A 293 -8.46 80.24 -11.46
CA ILE A 293 -9.22 79.17 -10.79
C ILE A 293 -9.78 79.76 -9.48
N SER A 294 -10.97 80.34 -9.57
CA SER A 294 -11.81 80.67 -8.42
C SER A 294 -11.98 79.44 -7.49
N PRO A 295 -11.83 79.59 -6.16
CA PRO A 295 -11.90 78.47 -5.20
C PRO A 295 -13.25 77.75 -5.15
N GLN A 296 -14.27 78.19 -5.89
CA GLN A 296 -15.58 77.52 -5.99
C GLN A 296 -15.60 76.33 -6.98
N ASN A 297 -14.79 76.32 -8.05
CA ASN A 297 -14.80 75.22 -9.03
C ASN A 297 -14.00 73.97 -8.61
N LEU A 298 -13.19 74.06 -7.54
CA LEU A 298 -12.48 72.91 -6.96
C LEU A 298 -13.38 72.01 -6.08
N GLN A 299 -14.62 72.43 -5.81
CA GLN A 299 -15.56 71.68 -4.99
C GLN A 299 -16.40 70.68 -5.81
N GLU A 300 -16.74 71.00 -7.07
CA GLU A 300 -17.57 70.12 -7.92
C GLU A 300 -16.78 69.00 -8.63
N ASP A 301 -15.61 69.28 -9.21
CA ASP A 301 -14.81 68.24 -9.88
C ASP A 301 -14.10 67.28 -8.91
N GLY A 302 -13.89 67.73 -7.67
CA GLY A 302 -13.40 66.90 -6.59
C GLY A 302 -14.38 65.80 -6.18
N GLY A 303 -15.68 65.93 -6.45
CA GLY A 303 -16.71 64.96 -6.05
C GLY A 303 -16.73 63.69 -6.92
N ARG A 304 -16.61 63.85 -8.25
CA ARG A 304 -16.63 62.74 -9.22
C ARG A 304 -15.29 62.01 -9.34
N GLN A 305 -14.16 62.71 -9.22
CA GLN A 305 -12.84 62.04 -9.20
C GLN A 305 -12.55 61.35 -7.87
N LYS A 306 -13.02 61.89 -6.73
CA LYS A 306 -12.87 61.21 -5.44
C LYS A 306 -13.65 59.91 -5.40
N THR A 307 -14.88 59.86 -5.89
CA THR A 307 -15.72 58.64 -5.90
C THR A 307 -15.07 57.52 -6.72
N LEU A 308 -14.56 57.81 -7.93
CA LEU A 308 -13.82 56.84 -8.77
C LEU A 308 -12.47 56.38 -8.16
N ALA A 309 -11.73 57.28 -7.50
CA ALA A 309 -10.47 56.93 -6.85
C ALA A 309 -10.67 56.10 -5.56
N THR A 310 -11.75 56.35 -4.80
CA THR A 310 -12.16 55.47 -3.69
C THR A 310 -12.67 54.12 -4.18
N GLN A 311 -13.41 54.07 -5.30
CA GLN A 311 -13.95 52.82 -5.85
C GLN A 311 -12.84 51.89 -6.40
N LYS A 312 -11.80 52.44 -7.05
CA LYS A 312 -10.61 51.65 -7.43
C LYS A 312 -9.80 51.17 -6.22
N ARG A 313 -9.68 51.98 -5.15
CA ARG A 313 -8.95 51.58 -3.94
C ARG A 313 -9.67 50.50 -3.13
N THR A 314 -11.00 50.55 -3.02
CA THR A 314 -11.77 49.51 -2.31
C THR A 314 -11.75 48.19 -3.08
N ALA A 315 -11.77 48.21 -4.42
CA ALA A 315 -11.64 47.00 -5.25
C ALA A 315 -10.29 46.29 -5.07
N ILE A 316 -9.18 47.05 -5.01
CA ILE A 316 -7.83 46.48 -4.82
C ILE A 316 -7.66 45.87 -3.41
N ILE A 317 -8.23 46.50 -2.38
CA ILE A 317 -8.18 45.99 -1.00
C ILE A 317 -9.03 44.72 -0.85
N GLY A 318 -10.22 44.70 -1.46
CA GLY A 318 -11.08 43.51 -1.49
C GLY A 318 -10.38 42.33 -2.17
N TRP A 319 -9.67 42.57 -3.27
CA TRP A 319 -8.97 41.51 -4.00
C TRP A 319 -7.82 40.89 -3.19
N LYS A 320 -7.06 41.71 -2.43
CA LYS A 320 -5.99 41.20 -1.55
C LYS A 320 -6.52 40.32 -0.41
N MET A 321 -7.65 40.69 0.19
CA MET A 321 -8.28 39.87 1.25
C MET A 321 -8.88 38.59 0.68
N PHE A 322 -9.47 38.66 -0.52
CA PHE A 322 -9.99 37.50 -1.23
C PHE A 322 -8.89 36.48 -1.51
N PHE A 323 -7.73 36.88 -2.05
CA PHE A 323 -6.62 35.95 -2.29
C PHE A 323 -6.08 35.28 -1.02
N LYS A 324 -6.00 36.02 0.10
CA LYS A 324 -5.58 35.45 1.39
C LYS A 324 -6.58 34.42 1.92
N LEU A 325 -7.87 34.71 1.79
CA LEU A 325 -8.94 33.80 2.21
C LEU A 325 -9.00 32.55 1.32
N VAL A 326 -8.91 32.72 0.00
CA VAL A 326 -8.84 31.61 -0.96
C VAL A 326 -7.64 30.72 -0.68
N ALA A 327 -6.46 31.29 -0.40
CA ALA A 327 -5.29 30.49 -0.10
C ALA A 327 -5.47 29.65 1.18
N ILE A 328 -6.02 30.23 2.25
CA ILE A 328 -6.36 29.50 3.49
C ILE A 328 -7.34 28.36 3.20
N VAL A 329 -8.39 28.62 2.42
CA VAL A 329 -9.38 27.60 2.04
C VAL A 329 -8.74 26.48 1.21
N VAL A 330 -7.87 26.81 0.25
CA VAL A 330 -7.14 25.83 -0.57
C VAL A 330 -6.21 24.96 0.29
N ILE A 331 -5.55 25.55 1.29
CA ILE A 331 -4.68 24.79 2.21
C ILE A 331 -5.50 23.85 3.08
N VAL A 332 -6.62 24.32 3.63
CA VAL A 332 -7.53 23.48 4.41
C VAL A 332 -8.12 22.37 3.54
N ALA A 333 -8.48 22.67 2.28
CA ALA A 333 -8.99 21.67 1.34
C ALA A 333 -7.94 20.61 0.96
N LEU A 334 -6.70 21.03 0.65
CA LEU A 334 -5.59 20.11 0.38
C LEU A 334 -5.25 19.27 1.62
N PHE A 335 -5.32 19.87 2.80
CA PHE A 335 -5.10 19.16 4.04
C PHE A 335 -6.19 18.12 4.32
N ILE A 336 -7.46 18.49 4.15
CA ILE A 336 -8.59 17.58 4.24
C ILE A 336 -8.42 16.45 3.22
N ALA A 337 -8.00 16.74 1.98
CA ALA A 337 -7.71 15.73 0.99
C ALA A 337 -6.57 14.78 1.42
N THR A 338 -5.51 15.26 2.08
CA THR A 338 -4.45 14.39 2.62
C THR A 338 -4.92 13.51 3.78
N VAL A 339 -5.82 14.00 4.63
CA VAL A 339 -6.41 13.19 5.73
C VAL A 339 -7.36 12.13 5.16
N PHE A 340 -8.22 12.50 4.22
CA PHE A 340 -9.07 11.52 3.53
C PHE A 340 -8.24 10.51 2.73
N PHE A 341 -7.10 10.93 2.17
CA PHE A 341 -6.18 10.00 1.54
C PHE A 341 -5.54 9.05 2.56
N ALA A 342 -5.12 9.54 3.73
CA ALA A 342 -4.60 8.72 4.82
C ALA A 342 -5.64 7.70 5.31
N ILE A 343 -6.91 8.10 5.46
CA ILE A 343 -8.03 7.20 5.78
C ILE A 343 -8.25 6.20 4.63
N GLY A 344 -8.14 6.65 3.37
CA GLY A 344 -8.21 5.81 2.19
C GLY A 344 -7.07 4.80 2.06
N GLN A 345 -5.93 4.99 2.75
CA GLN A 345 -4.88 3.96 2.81
C GLN A 345 -5.39 2.70 3.52
N GLY A 346 -6.29 2.85 4.49
CA GLY A 346 -6.88 1.73 5.20
C GLY A 346 -7.54 0.73 4.26
N THR A 347 -8.36 1.19 3.31
CA THR A 347 -9.06 0.29 2.38
C THR A 347 -8.08 -0.49 1.51
N ILE A 348 -7.01 0.15 1.06
CA ILE A 348 -5.98 -0.50 0.23
C ILE A 348 -5.19 -1.52 1.07
N ILE A 349 -4.85 -1.20 2.32
CA ILE A 349 -4.17 -2.12 3.23
C ILE A 349 -5.05 -3.35 3.51
N TYR A 350 -6.36 -3.17 3.69
CA TYR A 350 -7.29 -4.30 3.80
C TYR A 350 -7.28 -5.16 2.53
N HIS A 351 -7.34 -4.57 1.34
CA HIS A 351 -7.25 -5.31 0.08
C HIS A 351 -5.91 -6.04 -0.09
N MET A 352 -4.80 -5.47 0.39
CA MET A 352 -3.50 -6.14 0.41
C MET A 352 -3.49 -7.34 1.36
N ALA A 353 -4.10 -7.22 2.55
CA ALA A 353 -4.22 -8.34 3.47
C ALA A 353 -5.06 -9.48 2.87
N ASP A 354 -6.20 -9.13 2.27
CA ASP A 354 -7.06 -10.08 1.56
C ASP A 354 -6.32 -10.76 0.40
N GLY A 355 -5.55 -10.00 -0.38
CA GLY A 355 -4.78 -10.51 -1.52
C GLY A 355 -3.75 -11.57 -1.13
N ILE A 356 -3.05 -11.40 0.00
CA ILE A 356 -2.16 -12.45 0.51
C ILE A 356 -2.97 -13.66 0.92
N SER A 357 -4.03 -13.48 1.70
CA SER A 357 -4.84 -14.59 2.19
C SER A 357 -5.36 -15.44 1.03
N VAL A 358 -5.96 -14.80 0.01
CA VAL A 358 -6.44 -15.47 -1.21
C VAL A 358 -5.31 -16.23 -1.91
N SER A 359 -4.13 -15.62 -2.04
CA SER A 359 -2.99 -16.26 -2.70
C SER A 359 -2.46 -17.48 -1.93
N THR A 360 -2.41 -17.40 -0.60
CA THR A 360 -2.01 -18.50 0.29
C THR A 360 -3.00 -19.65 0.23
N TRP A 361 -4.30 -19.36 0.36
CA TRP A 361 -5.35 -20.37 0.29
C TRP A 361 -5.48 -20.98 -1.11
N SER A 362 -5.21 -20.24 -2.19
CA SER A 362 -5.16 -20.79 -3.55
C SER A 362 -4.01 -21.78 -3.72
N GLN A 363 -2.84 -21.52 -3.13
CA GLN A 363 -1.75 -22.51 -3.08
C GLN A 363 -2.11 -23.72 -2.20
N TYR A 364 -2.77 -23.49 -1.07
CA TYR A 364 -3.25 -24.57 -0.20
C TYR A 364 -4.25 -25.49 -0.94
N ARG A 365 -5.17 -24.90 -1.70
CA ARG A 365 -6.09 -25.63 -2.59
C ARG A 365 -5.34 -26.51 -3.59
N ARG A 366 -4.30 -25.98 -4.25
CA ARG A 366 -3.45 -26.76 -5.18
C ARG A 366 -2.81 -27.96 -4.50
N MET A 367 -2.29 -27.76 -3.29
CA MET A 367 -1.71 -28.82 -2.48
C MET A 367 -2.77 -29.87 -2.12
N LYS A 368 -3.97 -29.46 -1.69
CA LYS A 368 -5.07 -30.38 -1.34
C LYS A 368 -5.57 -31.21 -2.52
N ILE A 369 -5.62 -30.65 -3.72
CA ILE A 369 -5.96 -31.40 -4.94
C ILE A 369 -4.94 -32.51 -5.21
N ARG A 370 -3.65 -32.20 -5.04
CA ARG A 370 -2.56 -33.18 -5.16
C ARG A 370 -2.62 -34.23 -4.06
N GLU A 371 -2.91 -33.81 -2.83
CA GLU A 371 -3.06 -34.68 -1.66
C GLU A 371 -4.23 -35.66 -1.85
N ALA A 372 -5.36 -35.21 -2.42
CA ALA A 372 -6.47 -36.08 -2.76
C ALA A 372 -6.08 -37.17 -3.77
N LEU A 373 -5.25 -36.84 -4.77
CA LEU A 373 -4.74 -37.82 -5.73
C LEU A 373 -3.74 -38.78 -5.09
N PHE A 374 -2.86 -38.28 -4.22
CA PHE A 374 -1.95 -39.11 -3.42
C PHE A 374 -2.73 -40.11 -2.56
N SER A 375 -3.78 -39.65 -1.86
CA SER A 375 -4.69 -40.52 -1.13
C SER A 375 -5.29 -41.57 -2.07
N LEU A 376 -5.85 -41.19 -3.21
CA LEU A 376 -6.39 -42.18 -4.15
C LEU A 376 -5.36 -43.26 -4.54
N HIS A 377 -4.11 -42.90 -4.82
CA HIS A 377 -3.03 -43.84 -5.12
C HIS A 377 -2.55 -44.67 -3.91
N SER A 378 -2.69 -44.15 -2.70
CA SER A 378 -2.34 -44.90 -1.50
C SER A 378 -3.30 -46.09 -1.32
N TRP A 379 -4.56 -45.93 -1.74
CA TRP A 379 -5.62 -46.95 -1.70
C TRP A 379 -5.54 -48.01 -2.80
N THR A 380 -4.93 -47.69 -3.96
CA THR A 380 -4.79 -48.68 -5.06
C THR A 380 -3.63 -49.66 -4.84
N ALA A 381 -2.58 -49.27 -4.11
CA ALA A 381 -1.37 -50.10 -3.95
C ALA A 381 -1.46 -51.34 -3.00
N PRO A 382 -2.26 -51.37 -1.91
CA PRO A 382 -2.28 -52.52 -0.97
C PRO A 382 -2.93 -53.80 -1.52
N LEU A 383 -3.48 -53.80 -2.74
CA LEU A 383 -4.27 -54.91 -3.28
C LEU A 383 -3.44 -56.14 -3.70
N ASN A 384 -2.10 -56.05 -3.76
CA ASN A 384 -1.24 -57.11 -4.31
C ASN A 384 -0.62 -58.09 -3.29
N GLY A 385 -1.21 -58.29 -2.09
CA GLY A 385 -1.02 -59.60 -1.42
C GLY A 385 -0.80 -59.67 0.09
N THR A 386 -1.06 -58.63 0.89
CA THR A 386 -0.97 -58.78 2.36
C THR A 386 -2.30 -58.95 3.08
N GLY A 387 -3.45 -58.93 2.38
CA GLY A 387 -4.77 -59.10 3.01
C GLY A 387 -5.06 -58.09 4.13
N ALA A 388 -4.29 -56.99 4.19
CA ALA A 388 -4.51 -55.92 5.14
C ALA A 388 -5.88 -55.31 4.82
N ARG A 389 -6.86 -55.56 5.69
CA ARG A 389 -8.18 -54.94 5.61
C ARG A 389 -7.99 -53.43 5.52
N LEU A 390 -8.67 -52.81 4.56
CA LEU A 390 -8.81 -51.37 4.49
C LEU A 390 -9.40 -50.91 5.83
N ASP A 391 -8.65 -50.10 6.56
CA ASP A 391 -9.06 -49.59 7.86
C ASP A 391 -10.07 -48.45 7.63
N GLY A 392 -11.20 -48.51 8.34
CA GLY A 392 -12.20 -47.43 8.32
C GLY A 392 -11.62 -46.08 8.78
N ALA A 393 -10.55 -46.08 9.57
CA ALA A 393 -9.84 -44.86 9.94
C ALA A 393 -9.18 -44.18 8.73
N GLN A 394 -8.49 -44.93 7.88
CA GLN A 394 -7.88 -44.38 6.66
C GLN A 394 -8.95 -43.84 5.72
N TYR A 395 -10.09 -44.53 5.60
CA TYR A 395 -11.18 -44.10 4.72
C TYR A 395 -11.70 -42.73 5.19
N ARG A 396 -11.96 -42.61 6.49
CA ARG A 396 -12.39 -41.36 7.11
C ARG A 396 -11.39 -40.24 6.89
N GLU A 397 -10.10 -40.51 7.07
CA GLU A 397 -9.04 -39.53 6.83
C GLU A 397 -9.03 -39.04 5.37
N ALA A 398 -9.17 -39.96 4.40
CA ALA A 398 -9.20 -39.58 2.99
C ALA A 398 -10.44 -38.74 2.63
N ILE A 399 -11.59 -39.05 3.22
CA ILE A 399 -12.81 -38.25 3.07
C ILE A 399 -12.67 -36.89 3.74
N GLU A 400 -12.08 -36.81 4.93
CA GLU A 400 -11.83 -35.55 5.64
C GLU A 400 -10.92 -34.61 4.82
N LYS A 401 -9.88 -35.15 4.17
CA LYS A 401 -9.02 -34.38 3.23
C LYS A 401 -9.79 -33.83 2.02
N LEU A 402 -10.80 -34.56 1.52
CA LEU A 402 -11.67 -34.09 0.44
C LEU A 402 -12.69 -33.04 0.92
N ASP A 403 -13.24 -33.21 2.12
CA ASP A 403 -14.14 -32.24 2.73
C ASP A 403 -13.41 -30.91 2.99
N GLU A 404 -12.13 -30.99 3.38
CA GLU A 404 -11.27 -29.81 3.51
C GLU A 404 -10.99 -29.15 2.16
N LEU A 405 -10.75 -29.93 1.09
CA LEU A 405 -10.62 -29.38 -0.26
C LEU A 405 -11.90 -28.65 -0.69
N ASP A 406 -13.07 -29.27 -0.48
CA ASP A 406 -14.36 -28.67 -0.81
C ASP A 406 -14.60 -27.38 0.00
N PHE A 407 -14.23 -27.36 1.29
CA PHE A 407 -14.30 -26.18 2.15
C PHE A 407 -13.42 -25.03 1.63
N VAL A 408 -12.16 -25.32 1.27
CA VAL A 408 -11.23 -24.32 0.73
C VAL A 408 -11.72 -23.80 -0.62
N GLU A 409 -12.18 -24.68 -1.51
CA GLU A 409 -12.70 -24.31 -2.82
C GLU A 409 -13.93 -23.41 -2.71
N GLN A 410 -14.89 -23.79 -1.86
CA GLN A 410 -16.10 -23.00 -1.65
C GLN A 410 -15.77 -21.65 -1.00
N GLY A 411 -14.89 -21.61 -0.01
CA GLY A 411 -14.59 -20.34 0.64
C GLY A 411 -13.72 -19.41 -0.21
N LEU A 412 -12.84 -19.91 -1.09
CA LEU A 412 -12.20 -19.07 -2.12
C LEU A 412 -13.21 -18.54 -3.14
N THR A 413 -14.17 -19.37 -3.54
CA THR A 413 -15.17 -19.04 -4.56
C THR A 413 -16.20 -18.03 -4.06
N TYR A 414 -16.80 -18.31 -2.91
CA TYR A 414 -17.95 -17.59 -2.34
C TYR A 414 -17.56 -16.66 -1.18
N GLY A 415 -16.35 -16.77 -0.65
CA GLY A 415 -15.86 -16.01 0.50
C GLY A 415 -15.99 -16.81 1.80
N SER A 416 -15.09 -16.56 2.75
CA SER A 416 -15.12 -17.19 4.07
C SER A 416 -14.51 -16.27 5.12
N ASN A 417 -15.29 -16.00 6.17
CA ASN A 417 -14.82 -15.24 7.34
C ASN A 417 -13.76 -16.02 8.13
N VAL A 418 -13.83 -17.36 8.13
CA VAL A 418 -12.86 -18.22 8.83
C VAL A 418 -11.49 -18.13 8.18
N MET A 419 -11.46 -18.10 6.84
CA MET A 419 -10.23 -17.97 6.07
C MET A 419 -9.80 -16.51 5.87
N SER A 420 -10.62 -15.54 6.29
CA SER A 420 -10.44 -14.11 5.99
C SER A 420 -10.19 -13.88 4.50
N VAL A 421 -10.96 -14.56 3.64
CA VAL A 421 -10.91 -14.40 2.19
C VAL A 421 -12.24 -13.86 1.69
N PRO A 422 -12.24 -12.75 0.95
CA PRO A 422 -13.43 -12.31 0.22
C PRO A 422 -13.68 -13.26 -0.96
N GLY A 423 -14.95 -13.46 -1.32
CA GLY A 423 -15.33 -14.31 -2.46
C GLY A 423 -15.02 -13.65 -3.80
N VAL A 424 -14.84 -14.47 -4.85
CA VAL A 424 -14.46 -14.02 -6.20
C VAL A 424 -15.37 -12.90 -6.73
N LEU A 425 -16.68 -12.99 -6.48
CA LEU A 425 -17.66 -11.99 -6.93
C LEU A 425 -17.71 -10.73 -6.04
N SER A 426 -17.26 -10.83 -4.79
CA SER A 426 -17.26 -9.70 -3.85
C SER A 426 -16.02 -8.80 -4.02
N MET A 427 -14.97 -9.34 -4.63
CA MET A 427 -13.74 -8.61 -4.88
C MET A 427 -13.93 -7.69 -6.09
N ALA A 428 -14.36 -6.45 -5.83
CA ALA A 428 -14.30 -5.35 -6.81
C ALA A 428 -12.87 -5.16 -7.40
N VAL A 429 -11.87 -5.69 -6.70
CA VAL A 429 -10.45 -5.79 -7.07
C VAL A 429 -10.24 -6.68 -8.31
N PHE A 430 -10.97 -7.77 -8.48
CA PHE A 430 -10.74 -8.72 -9.57
C PHE A 430 -11.70 -8.48 -10.74
N SER A 431 -11.32 -7.54 -11.62
CA SER A 431 -11.87 -7.46 -12.98
C SER A 431 -11.42 -8.66 -13.82
N ASP A 432 -12.03 -8.84 -15.01
CA ASP A 432 -11.55 -9.80 -16.00
C ASP A 432 -10.02 -9.73 -16.15
N PRO A 433 -9.30 -10.87 -16.13
CA PRO A 433 -9.77 -12.21 -16.51
C PRO A 433 -10.12 -13.18 -15.34
N TYR A 434 -10.05 -12.76 -14.08
CA TYR A 434 -10.11 -13.71 -12.95
C TYR A 434 -11.47 -14.42 -12.75
N PRO A 435 -12.63 -13.73 -12.71
CA PRO A 435 -13.93 -14.42 -12.65
C PRO A 435 -14.20 -15.31 -13.86
N THR A 436 -13.69 -14.90 -15.03
CA THR A 436 -13.78 -15.69 -16.26
C THR A 436 -13.01 -17.01 -16.11
N LEU A 437 -11.82 -17.01 -15.51
CA LEU A 437 -11.06 -18.24 -15.25
C LEU A 437 -11.86 -19.21 -14.35
N ILE A 438 -12.38 -18.69 -13.24
CA ILE A 438 -13.05 -19.50 -12.21
C ILE A 438 -14.40 -20.07 -12.67
N PHE A 439 -15.22 -19.27 -13.38
CA PHE A 439 -16.62 -19.63 -13.66
C PHE A 439 -16.95 -19.86 -15.14
N ARG A 440 -16.08 -19.50 -16.09
CA ARG A 440 -16.43 -19.51 -17.52
C ARG A 440 -15.44 -20.25 -18.41
N ASN A 441 -14.14 -20.17 -18.16
CA ASN A 441 -13.13 -20.84 -18.95
C ASN A 441 -11.88 -21.05 -18.11
N GLY A 442 -11.73 -22.26 -17.55
CA GLY A 442 -10.60 -22.64 -16.72
C GLY A 442 -9.32 -22.93 -17.48
N CYS A 443 -9.29 -22.79 -18.81
CA CYS A 443 -8.09 -23.06 -19.60
C CYS A 443 -7.07 -21.93 -19.49
N ASP A 444 -5.86 -22.28 -19.04
CA ASP A 444 -4.71 -21.38 -18.99
C ASP A 444 -4.17 -21.12 -20.41
N PRO A 445 -4.20 -19.86 -20.89
CA PRO A 445 -3.75 -19.51 -22.24
C PRO A 445 -2.23 -19.65 -22.43
N ASN A 446 -1.46 -19.74 -21.35
CA ASN A 446 0.00 -19.87 -21.38
C ASN A 446 0.48 -21.29 -21.06
N SER A 447 -0.45 -22.23 -20.86
CA SER A 447 -0.08 -23.61 -20.56
C SER A 447 0.61 -24.27 -21.76
N ALA A 448 1.48 -25.25 -21.48
CA ALA A 448 2.08 -26.07 -22.53
C ALA A 448 1.06 -27.00 -23.22
N VAL A 449 -0.15 -27.12 -22.65
CA VAL A 449 -1.22 -27.97 -23.14
C VAL A 449 -2.05 -27.20 -24.17
N ASP A 450 -2.40 -27.86 -25.26
CA ASP A 450 -3.23 -27.24 -26.30
C ASP A 450 -4.58 -26.78 -25.74
N ILE A 451 -4.94 -25.52 -25.99
CA ILE A 451 -6.20 -24.90 -25.57
C ILE A 451 -7.40 -25.69 -26.12
N ALA A 452 -7.29 -26.25 -27.32
CA ALA A 452 -8.36 -27.09 -27.89
C ALA A 452 -8.57 -28.36 -27.05
N GLN A 453 -7.47 -29.03 -26.65
CA GLN A 453 -7.55 -30.19 -25.76
C GLN A 453 -8.16 -29.82 -24.41
N CYS A 454 -7.74 -28.70 -23.82
CA CYS A 454 -8.30 -28.21 -22.56
C CYS A 454 -9.81 -27.96 -22.64
N ARG A 455 -10.32 -27.44 -23.76
CA ARG A 455 -11.76 -27.21 -23.93
C ARG A 455 -12.56 -28.49 -24.15
N THR A 456 -11.94 -29.57 -24.59
CA THR A 456 -12.61 -30.86 -24.88
C THR A 456 -12.48 -31.89 -23.76
N ILE A 457 -11.57 -31.68 -22.79
CA ILE A 457 -11.32 -32.66 -21.73
C ILE A 457 -12.57 -32.90 -20.88
N SER A 458 -12.88 -34.17 -20.61
CA SER A 458 -14.01 -34.60 -19.76
C SER A 458 -15.33 -33.87 -20.12
N GLU A 459 -15.72 -33.91 -21.40
CA GLU A 459 -16.96 -33.29 -21.90
C GLU A 459 -16.98 -31.75 -21.78
N GLY A 460 -15.80 -31.13 -21.79
CA GLY A 460 -15.66 -29.69 -21.68
C GLY A 460 -15.78 -29.17 -20.25
N LEU A 461 -15.34 -29.97 -19.28
CA LEU A 461 -15.37 -29.61 -17.86
C LEU A 461 -14.67 -28.26 -17.59
N MET A 462 -13.48 -28.05 -18.16
CA MET A 462 -12.73 -26.80 -18.02
C MET A 462 -13.41 -25.62 -18.74
N ASN A 463 -14.27 -25.87 -19.73
CA ASN A 463 -15.03 -24.84 -20.43
C ASN A 463 -16.18 -24.27 -19.58
N ASN A 464 -16.42 -24.82 -18.38
CA ASN A 464 -17.34 -24.28 -17.39
C ASN A 464 -16.62 -23.60 -16.21
N GLY A 465 -15.30 -23.39 -16.34
CA GLY A 465 -14.47 -22.78 -15.30
C GLY A 465 -13.76 -23.76 -14.38
N VAL A 466 -12.74 -23.27 -13.67
CA VAL A 466 -11.92 -24.07 -12.72
C VAL A 466 -12.76 -24.59 -11.55
N HIS A 467 -13.73 -23.80 -11.06
CA HIS A 467 -14.55 -24.18 -9.90
C HIS A 467 -15.33 -25.48 -10.14
N VAL A 468 -15.99 -25.55 -11.30
CA VAL A 468 -16.75 -26.73 -11.73
C VAL A 468 -15.81 -27.91 -11.90
N ALA A 469 -14.63 -27.69 -12.47
CA ALA A 469 -13.65 -28.76 -12.66
C ALA A 469 -13.14 -29.35 -11.35
N ILE A 470 -12.89 -28.53 -10.32
CA ILE A 470 -12.43 -28.98 -9.01
C ILE A 470 -13.54 -29.73 -8.26
N THR A 471 -14.78 -29.24 -8.31
CA THR A 471 -15.92 -29.87 -7.65
C THR A 471 -16.24 -31.24 -8.28
N GLU A 472 -16.20 -31.32 -9.61
CA GLU A 472 -16.35 -32.59 -10.32
C GLU A 472 -15.19 -33.55 -10.04
N TYR A 473 -13.96 -33.01 -9.96
CA TYR A 473 -12.78 -33.77 -9.58
C TYR A 473 -12.92 -34.36 -8.16
N SER A 474 -13.29 -33.56 -7.15
CA SER A 474 -13.44 -34.04 -5.77
C SER A 474 -14.57 -35.08 -5.65
N SER A 475 -15.70 -34.85 -6.33
CA SER A 475 -16.80 -35.82 -6.43
C SER A 475 -16.35 -37.15 -7.04
N LYS A 476 -15.60 -37.12 -8.15
CA LYS A 476 -15.07 -38.33 -8.78
C LYS A 476 -14.06 -39.04 -7.89
N VAL A 477 -13.12 -38.33 -7.26
CA VAL A 477 -12.16 -38.95 -6.32
C VAL A 477 -12.92 -39.61 -5.15
N ARG A 478 -13.91 -38.93 -4.56
CA ARG A 478 -14.78 -39.47 -3.49
C ARG A 478 -15.47 -40.76 -3.94
N SER A 479 -16.04 -40.77 -5.14
CA SER A 479 -16.69 -41.96 -5.71
C SER A 479 -15.72 -43.12 -5.89
N GLN A 480 -14.48 -42.86 -6.34
CA GLN A 480 -13.48 -43.91 -6.53
C GLN A 480 -13.00 -44.49 -5.20
N ILE A 481 -12.79 -43.66 -4.17
CA ILE A 481 -12.40 -44.12 -2.84
C ILE A 481 -13.52 -44.99 -2.24
N ALA A 482 -14.78 -44.56 -2.34
CA ALA A 482 -15.93 -45.34 -1.88
C ALA A 482 -16.04 -46.69 -2.60
N LEU A 483 -15.87 -46.72 -3.92
CA LEU A 483 -15.88 -47.95 -4.71
C LEU A 483 -14.72 -48.90 -4.33
N ILE A 484 -13.53 -48.38 -4.04
CA ILE A 484 -12.40 -49.21 -3.57
C ILE A 484 -12.69 -49.78 -2.18
N TYR A 485 -13.29 -48.97 -1.29
CA TYR A 485 -13.66 -49.39 0.06
C TYR A 485 -14.75 -50.49 0.05
N ASP A 486 -15.82 -50.30 -0.73
CA ASP A 486 -16.92 -51.25 -0.85
C ASP A 486 -16.55 -52.49 -1.69
N GLY A 487 -15.72 -52.29 -2.73
CA GLY A 487 -15.35 -53.28 -3.74
C GLY A 487 -14.16 -54.17 -3.37
N ALA A 488 -13.61 -54.05 -2.15
CA ALA A 488 -12.48 -54.84 -1.65
C ALA A 488 -12.70 -56.36 -1.61
N MET A 489 -13.86 -56.87 -2.09
CA MET A 489 -14.17 -58.29 -2.21
C MET A 489 -13.95 -58.90 -3.62
N ASP A 490 -13.76 -58.10 -4.69
CA ASP A 490 -13.54 -58.64 -6.04
C ASP A 490 -12.28 -58.07 -6.73
N SER A 491 -11.21 -58.89 -6.69
CA SER A 491 -9.87 -58.58 -7.23
C SER A 491 -9.82 -58.25 -8.73
N ASN A 492 -10.76 -58.75 -9.53
CA ASN A 492 -10.80 -58.50 -10.98
C ASN A 492 -11.51 -57.18 -11.33
N LEU A 493 -12.40 -56.71 -10.46
CA LEU A 493 -13.22 -55.52 -10.68
C LEU A 493 -12.43 -54.24 -10.33
N THR A 494 -11.59 -54.32 -9.29
CA THR A 494 -10.65 -53.25 -8.90
C THR A 494 -9.60 -52.99 -9.98
N ALA A 495 -9.00 -54.04 -10.57
CA ALA A 495 -7.96 -53.88 -11.60
C ALA A 495 -8.47 -53.22 -12.91
N ARG A 496 -9.74 -53.46 -13.31
CA ARG A 496 -10.30 -52.90 -14.55
C ARG A 496 -10.87 -51.49 -14.38
N PHE A 497 -11.43 -51.17 -13.22
CA PHE A 497 -11.94 -49.82 -12.95
C PHE A 497 -10.83 -48.81 -12.63
N GLN A 498 -9.74 -49.25 -11.99
CA GLN A 498 -8.66 -48.36 -11.55
C GLN A 498 -7.82 -47.77 -12.69
N ALA A 499 -7.68 -48.42 -13.85
CA ALA A 499 -6.79 -47.91 -14.90
C ALA A 499 -7.37 -46.67 -15.63
N GLY A 500 -8.65 -46.70 -16.01
CA GLY A 500 -9.25 -45.65 -16.85
C GLY A 500 -9.66 -44.39 -16.07
N SER A 501 -10.36 -44.55 -14.94
CA SER A 501 -10.89 -43.43 -14.15
C SER A 501 -9.78 -42.66 -13.44
N VAL A 502 -8.81 -43.36 -12.85
CA VAL A 502 -7.67 -42.75 -12.15
C VAL A 502 -6.73 -42.08 -13.15
N GLN A 503 -6.52 -42.66 -14.33
CA GLN A 503 -5.74 -42.01 -15.39
C GLN A 503 -6.41 -40.73 -15.88
N LEU A 504 -7.74 -40.72 -16.05
CA LEU A 504 -8.48 -39.50 -16.39
C LEU A 504 -8.32 -38.43 -15.29
N LEU A 505 -8.53 -38.79 -14.02
CA LEU A 505 -8.39 -37.87 -12.88
C LEU A 505 -6.99 -37.27 -12.79
N ARG A 506 -5.98 -38.12 -12.98
CA ARG A 506 -4.59 -37.71 -12.99
C ARG A 506 -4.25 -36.80 -14.17
N ASN A 507 -4.75 -37.10 -15.37
CA ASN A 507 -4.54 -36.25 -16.54
C ASN A 507 -5.23 -34.89 -16.31
N LEU A 508 -6.45 -34.90 -15.79
CA LEU A 508 -7.21 -33.70 -15.42
C LEU A 508 -6.43 -32.85 -14.42
N GLU A 509 -5.89 -33.47 -13.37
CA GLU A 509 -5.14 -32.80 -12.32
C GLU A 509 -3.79 -32.26 -12.81
N ASN A 510 -2.91 -33.11 -13.35
CA ASN A 510 -1.55 -32.76 -13.74
C ASN A 510 -1.49 -31.76 -14.89
N SER A 511 -2.34 -31.94 -15.91
CA SER A 511 -2.22 -31.20 -17.16
C SER A 511 -3.08 -29.94 -17.19
N PHE A 512 -4.24 -29.94 -16.51
CA PHE A 512 -5.22 -28.88 -16.65
C PHE A 512 -5.44 -28.10 -15.36
N ILE A 513 -5.88 -28.77 -14.28
CA ILE A 513 -6.24 -28.09 -13.03
C ILE A 513 -5.02 -27.40 -12.41
N GLN A 514 -3.87 -28.07 -12.32
CA GLN A 514 -2.68 -27.45 -11.74
C GLN A 514 -2.18 -26.24 -12.55
N SER A 515 -2.22 -26.30 -13.89
CA SER A 515 -1.85 -25.15 -14.73
C SER A 515 -2.81 -23.99 -14.53
N ALA A 516 -4.11 -24.25 -14.51
CA ALA A 516 -5.13 -23.25 -14.27
C ALA A 516 -4.97 -22.57 -12.91
N LEU A 517 -4.61 -23.34 -11.87
CA LEU A 517 -4.38 -22.80 -10.53
C LEU A 517 -3.05 -22.04 -10.40
N VAL A 518 -2.01 -22.40 -11.15
CA VAL A 518 -0.81 -21.55 -11.26
C VAL A 518 -1.19 -20.21 -11.88
N PHE A 519 -1.97 -20.24 -12.95
CA PHE A 519 -2.42 -19.04 -13.63
C PHE A 519 -3.31 -18.17 -12.72
N ASP A 520 -4.19 -18.78 -11.93
CA ASP A 520 -4.99 -18.14 -10.89
C ASP A 520 -4.14 -17.32 -9.90
N ILE A 521 -3.10 -17.94 -9.34
CA ILE A 521 -2.16 -17.28 -8.41
C ILE A 521 -1.39 -16.15 -9.12
N MET A 522 -0.99 -16.36 -10.38
CA MET A 522 -0.31 -15.32 -11.17
C MET A 522 -1.21 -14.11 -11.41
N LEU A 523 -2.50 -14.32 -11.70
CA LEU A 523 -3.48 -13.24 -11.84
C LEU A 523 -3.66 -12.46 -10.54
N CYS A 524 -3.79 -13.17 -9.42
CA CYS A 524 -3.89 -12.58 -8.08
C CYS A 524 -2.66 -11.70 -7.79
N ARG A 525 -1.45 -12.24 -8.01
CA ARG A 525 -0.19 -11.52 -7.80
C ARG A 525 -0.06 -10.29 -8.71
N LYS A 526 -0.33 -10.44 -10.01
CA LYS A 526 -0.24 -9.33 -10.97
C LYS A 526 -1.19 -8.19 -10.58
N LYS A 527 -2.38 -8.53 -10.10
CA LYS A 527 -3.35 -7.54 -9.62
C LYS A 527 -2.85 -6.83 -8.37
N LEU A 528 -2.37 -7.57 -7.37
CA LEU A 528 -1.81 -7.03 -6.14
C LEU A 528 -0.63 -6.08 -6.44
N ASP A 529 0.30 -6.50 -7.29
CA ASP A 529 1.44 -5.68 -7.71
C ASP A 529 0.98 -4.41 -8.45
N SER A 530 -0.05 -4.51 -9.30
CA SER A 530 -0.64 -3.37 -9.98
C SER A 530 -1.26 -2.39 -8.99
N GLU A 531 -1.98 -2.85 -7.96
CA GLU A 531 -2.61 -1.98 -6.97
C GLU A 531 -1.59 -1.30 -6.05
N ILE A 532 -0.52 -2.02 -5.68
CA ILE A 532 0.59 -1.43 -4.93
C ILE A 532 1.26 -0.33 -5.75
N ASN A 533 1.55 -0.58 -7.03
CA ASN A 533 2.17 0.42 -7.90
C ASN A 533 1.25 1.63 -8.12
N ASP A 534 -0.04 1.40 -8.34
CA ASP A 534 -1.02 2.46 -8.52
C ASP A 534 -1.16 3.30 -7.24
N PHE A 535 -1.16 2.65 -6.07
CA PHE A 535 -1.14 3.33 -4.78
C PHE A 535 0.13 4.15 -4.56
N GLN A 536 1.32 3.59 -4.81
CA GLN A 536 2.60 4.29 -4.70
C GLN A 536 2.61 5.54 -5.59
N SER A 537 2.16 5.42 -6.85
CA SER A 537 2.13 6.53 -7.79
C SER A 537 1.19 7.65 -7.33
N ARG A 538 -0.03 7.32 -6.88
CA ARG A 538 -1.01 8.29 -6.36
C ARG A 538 -0.52 8.94 -5.08
N TYR A 539 0.09 8.16 -4.18
CA TYR A 539 0.60 8.68 -2.92
C TYR A 539 1.79 9.62 -3.14
N LEU A 540 2.69 9.29 -4.06
CA LEU A 540 3.78 10.18 -4.48
C LEU A 540 3.22 11.48 -5.07
N ALA A 541 2.24 11.38 -5.99
CA ALA A 541 1.63 12.55 -6.61
C ALA A 541 0.98 13.49 -5.58
N ILE A 542 0.28 12.93 -4.60
CA ILE A 542 -0.34 13.71 -3.50
C ILE A 542 0.74 14.34 -2.61
N THR A 543 1.78 13.60 -2.29
CA THR A 543 2.91 14.09 -1.49
C THR A 543 3.60 15.27 -2.17
N LEU A 544 3.87 15.15 -3.47
CA LEU A 544 4.46 16.23 -4.28
C LEU A 544 3.52 17.43 -4.40
N THR A 545 2.22 17.20 -4.60
CA THR A 545 1.22 18.27 -4.68
C THR A 545 1.12 19.02 -3.36
N PHE A 546 1.15 18.30 -2.24
CA PHE A 546 1.16 18.89 -0.91
C PHE A 546 2.43 19.71 -0.65
N ALA A 547 3.62 19.17 -0.99
CA ALA A 547 4.89 19.89 -0.88
C ALA A 547 4.91 21.17 -1.74
N ALA A 548 4.42 21.10 -2.98
CA ALA A 548 4.28 22.26 -3.86
C ALA A 548 3.31 23.30 -3.28
N ALA A 549 2.18 22.87 -2.72
CA ALA A 549 1.23 23.77 -2.09
C ALA A 549 1.79 24.47 -0.85
N LEU A 550 2.58 23.78 -0.02
CA LEU A 550 3.31 24.41 1.09
C LEU A 550 4.29 25.47 0.60
N LEU A 551 4.99 25.21 -0.51
CA LEU A 551 5.90 26.18 -1.11
C LEU A 551 5.14 27.40 -1.66
N LEU A 552 4.04 27.18 -2.37
CA LEU A 552 3.18 28.25 -2.88
C LEU A 552 2.61 29.09 -1.73
N LEU A 553 2.25 28.48 -0.60
CA LEU A 553 1.80 29.19 0.61
C LEU A 553 2.88 30.17 1.10
N VAL A 554 4.14 29.72 1.17
CA VAL A 554 5.25 30.59 1.58
C VAL A 554 5.38 31.79 0.66
N VAL A 555 5.39 31.55 -0.64
CA VAL A 555 5.66 32.58 -1.66
C VAL A 555 4.48 33.53 -1.82
N PHE A 556 3.25 33.02 -1.91
CA PHE A 556 2.07 33.82 -2.28
C PHE A 556 1.25 34.33 -1.10
N VAL A 557 1.36 33.73 0.08
CA VAL A 557 0.57 34.15 1.25
C VAL A 557 1.47 34.77 2.29
N TYR A 558 2.48 34.00 2.72
CA TYR A 558 3.29 34.36 3.87
C TYR A 558 4.21 35.55 3.57
N GLU A 559 5.00 35.48 2.51
CA GLU A 559 5.91 36.55 2.13
C GLU A 559 5.20 37.90 1.88
N PRO A 560 4.12 37.98 1.08
CA PRO A 560 3.41 39.24 0.88
C PRO A 560 2.69 39.71 2.13
N MET A 561 2.21 38.81 3.01
CA MET A 561 1.67 39.22 4.31
C MET A 561 2.75 39.90 5.16
N VAL A 562 3.94 39.32 5.25
CA VAL A 562 5.06 39.92 6.01
C VAL A 562 5.49 41.26 5.40
N ARG A 563 5.58 41.34 4.06
CA ARG A 563 5.93 42.59 3.36
C ARG A 563 4.88 43.68 3.55
N ASP A 564 3.59 43.35 3.45
CA ASP A 564 2.49 44.30 3.69
C ASP A 564 2.53 44.82 5.14
N LEU A 565 2.85 43.97 6.11
CA LEU A 565 2.98 44.37 7.51
C LEU A 565 4.17 45.28 7.76
N ASP A 566 5.31 44.99 7.14
CA ASP A 566 6.48 45.85 7.23
C ASP A 566 6.22 47.22 6.56
N LEU A 567 5.56 47.24 5.40
CA LEU A 567 5.18 48.48 4.71
C LEU A 567 4.17 49.30 5.52
N GLN A 568 3.16 48.66 6.11
CA GLN A 568 2.17 49.34 6.94
C GLN A 568 2.80 49.91 8.22
N ALA A 569 3.68 49.15 8.88
CA ALA A 569 4.43 49.64 10.03
C ALA A 569 5.29 50.86 9.66
N LYS A 570 5.97 50.82 8.51
CA LYS A 570 6.75 51.94 7.98
C LYS A 570 5.87 53.16 7.66
N HIS A 571 4.78 52.99 6.92
CA HIS A 571 3.87 54.10 6.60
C HIS A 571 3.24 54.73 7.83
N MET A 572 2.77 53.93 8.79
CA MET A 572 2.22 54.42 10.04
C MET A 572 3.27 55.23 10.81
N ARG A 573 4.52 54.77 10.84
CA ARG A 573 5.65 55.52 11.42
C ARG A 573 5.91 56.83 10.69
N THR A 574 5.92 56.84 9.36
CA THR A 574 6.11 58.06 8.58
C THR A 574 4.98 59.06 8.80
N MET A 575 3.73 58.60 8.89
CA MET A 575 2.59 59.47 9.20
C MET A 575 2.67 60.04 10.63
N LEU A 576 3.05 59.23 11.62
CA LEU A 576 3.26 59.69 12.99
C LEU A 576 4.33 60.80 13.06
N LEU A 577 5.42 60.66 12.30
CA LEU A 577 6.47 61.69 12.20
C LEU A 577 6.01 62.98 11.51
N CYS A 578 4.88 62.98 10.80
CA CYS A 578 4.34 64.20 10.17
C CYS A 578 3.45 65.01 11.12
N ILE A 579 3.08 64.47 12.29
CA ILE A 579 2.30 65.17 13.30
C ILE A 579 3.23 66.19 13.99
N PRO A 580 2.83 67.46 14.21
CA PRO A 580 3.70 68.45 14.84
C PRO A 580 3.90 68.12 16.32
N ASP A 581 5.11 68.33 16.84
CA ASP A 581 5.47 68.01 18.25
C ASP A 581 4.51 68.61 19.29
N ARG A 582 3.86 69.74 18.97
CA ARG A 582 2.87 70.40 19.82
C ARG A 582 1.62 69.54 20.05
N VAL A 583 1.16 68.83 19.02
CA VAL A 583 -0.01 67.94 19.07
C VAL A 583 0.37 66.61 19.70
N LEU A 584 1.58 66.12 19.41
CA LEU A 584 2.16 64.93 20.04
C LEU A 584 2.16 65.02 21.58
N LYS A 585 2.55 66.18 22.13
CA LYS A 585 2.57 66.42 23.59
C LYS A 585 1.19 66.52 24.24
N GLN A 586 0.12 66.70 23.46
CA GLN A 586 -1.25 66.82 24.01
C GLN A 586 -1.99 65.48 24.07
N ILE A 587 -1.48 64.44 23.39
CA ILE A 587 -2.10 63.13 23.32
C ILE A 587 -1.22 62.16 24.14
N PRO A 588 -1.51 61.95 25.44
CA PRO A 588 -0.65 61.14 26.32
C PRO A 588 -0.52 59.68 25.86
N SER A 589 -1.51 59.16 25.12
CA SER A 589 -1.47 57.82 24.50
C SER A 589 -0.45 57.69 23.35
N LEU A 590 0.01 58.81 22.78
CA LEU A 590 1.02 58.84 21.72
C LEU A 590 2.45 58.81 22.30
N GLU A 591 2.64 59.49 23.44
CA GLU A 591 3.90 59.51 24.18
C GLU A 591 4.26 58.10 24.66
N GLU A 592 3.29 57.34 25.18
CA GLU A 592 3.48 55.93 25.58
C GLU A 592 3.92 55.03 24.41
N VAL A 593 3.39 55.25 23.20
CA VAL A 593 3.75 54.48 21.98
C VAL A 593 5.14 54.87 21.44
N LEU A 594 5.57 56.10 21.68
CA LEU A 594 6.91 56.60 21.32
C LEU A 594 7.97 56.20 22.35
N ASP A 595 7.64 56.21 23.64
CA ASP A 595 8.54 55.84 24.74
C ASP A 595 8.73 54.31 24.87
N LEU A 596 7.71 53.51 24.58
CA LEU A 596 7.85 52.04 24.45
C LEU A 596 8.78 51.61 23.29
N ASN A 597 9.22 52.54 22.44
CA ASN A 597 10.14 52.29 21.33
C ASN A 597 11.58 52.81 21.57
N ASN A 598 11.80 53.59 22.63
CA ASN A 598 13.13 54.06 23.05
C ASN A 598 13.77 53.15 24.13
N SER A 599 13.04 52.16 24.64
CA SER A 599 13.54 51.03 25.44
C SER A 599 13.67 49.77 24.58
#